data_AF-A0A8T4ZQH5-F1
#
_entry.id   AF-A0A8T4ZQH5-F1
#
_cell.length_a   1.000
_cell.length_b   1.000
_cell.length_c   1.000
_cell.angle_alpha   90.00
_cell.angle_beta   90.00
_cell.angle_gamma   90.00
#
_symmetry.space_group_name_H-M   'P 1'
#
loop_
_entity.id
_entity.type
_entity.pdbx_description
1 polymer ?
#
loop_
_entity_poly.entity_id
_entity_poly.type
_entity_poly.pdbx_seq_one_letter_code
_entity_poly.pdbx_strand_id
1 'polypeptide(L)'
;MRHLNPPWHYREGGQSLCFSNPQAFDWFVENAVNWIMTECHDADYVNIWSADTMQIALCQCNRCVTRFSTGDYQHATDWYLHVQNEVRRRLNERNWRGVLGWIAYHGSEEPPVYVNLLDEGGSMDFLYAPRPRGGGQCGPFVFKISS
;
A
#
# COMPACT_ATOMS: atom_id res chain seq x y z
N MET A 1 0.64 -11.59 21.67
CA MET A 1 2.04 -11.95 21.37
C MET A 1 2.59 -10.92 20.38
N ARG A 2 3.74 -10.29 20.65
CA ARG A 2 4.38 -9.41 19.66
C ARG A 2 4.98 -10.28 18.57
N HIS A 3 4.44 -10.24 17.36
CA HIS A 3 5.13 -10.80 16.20
C HIS A 3 6.42 -10.00 16.02
N LEU A 4 7.56 -10.63 16.29
CA LEU A 4 8.86 -10.04 15.94
C LEU A 4 8.85 -9.78 14.43
N ASN A 5 9.27 -8.58 14.03
CA ASN A 5 9.51 -8.28 12.62
C ASN A 5 10.42 -9.39 12.06
N PRO A 6 10.06 -10.05 10.95
CA PRO A 6 10.96 -11.01 10.35
C PRO A 6 12.31 -10.33 10.04
N PRO A 7 13.42 -11.08 9.99
CA PRO A 7 14.74 -10.51 9.78
C PRO A 7 14.85 -9.95 8.35
N TRP A 8 14.39 -8.72 8.16
CA TRP A 8 14.53 -7.97 6.92
C TRP A 8 15.90 -7.32 6.94
N HIS A 9 16.87 -7.94 6.28
CA HIS A 9 18.07 -7.21 5.92
C HIS A 9 17.68 -6.10 4.94
N TYR A 10 17.84 -4.84 5.37
CA TYR A 10 17.88 -3.68 4.49
C TYR A 10 19.09 -3.86 3.56
N ARG A 11 18.90 -4.59 2.46
CA ARG A 11 19.93 -4.81 1.45
C ARG A 11 19.61 -3.94 0.25
N GLU A 12 20.44 -2.90 0.12
CA GLU A 12 20.74 -2.15 -1.09
C GLU A 12 19.53 -1.75 -1.96
N GLY A 13 19.03 -0.51 -1.74
CA GLY A 13 18.53 0.31 -2.84
C GLY A 13 17.02 0.47 -3.03
N GLY A 14 16.17 0.11 -2.05
CA GLY A 14 14.72 0.36 -2.13
C GLY A 14 14.13 0.90 -0.83
N GLN A 15 13.08 1.72 -0.93
CA GLN A 15 12.23 2.19 0.17
C GLN A 15 11.01 1.27 0.41
N SER A 16 10.69 0.37 -0.53
CA SER A 16 9.55 -0.55 -0.43
C SER A 16 9.91 -1.90 0.22
N LEU A 17 8.89 -2.63 0.68
CA LEU A 17 9.01 -4.04 1.03
C LEU A 17 9.42 -4.88 -0.20
N CYS A 18 10.11 -5.99 0.05
CA CYS A 18 10.50 -6.96 -0.97
C CYS A 18 9.31 -7.82 -1.40
N PHE A 19 8.77 -7.56 -2.58
CA PHE A 19 7.62 -8.31 -3.14
C PHE A 19 7.93 -9.75 -3.54
N SER A 20 9.20 -10.06 -3.77
CA SER A 20 9.59 -11.46 -3.99
C SER A 20 9.57 -12.29 -2.70
N ASN A 21 9.37 -11.65 -1.54
CA ASN A 21 9.25 -12.32 -0.26
C ASN A 21 7.78 -12.41 0.18
N PRO A 22 7.12 -13.57 -0.01
CA PRO A 22 5.71 -13.72 0.35
C PRO A 22 5.46 -13.53 1.85
N GLN A 23 6.41 -13.91 2.71
CA GLN A 23 6.27 -13.72 4.16
C GLN A 23 6.29 -12.23 4.55
N ALA A 24 7.05 -11.39 3.82
CA ALA A 24 7.07 -9.95 4.04
C ALA A 24 5.75 -9.30 3.68
N PHE A 25 5.24 -9.70 2.53
CA PHE A 25 3.97 -9.25 2.02
C PHE A 25 2.82 -9.66 2.95
N ASP A 26 2.75 -10.94 3.32
CA ASP A 26 1.75 -11.47 4.23
C ASP A 26 1.78 -10.78 5.59
N TRP A 27 2.98 -10.61 6.17
CA TRP A 27 3.12 -9.91 7.45
C TRP A 27 2.61 -8.47 7.35
N PHE A 28 2.96 -7.74 6.29
CA PHE A 28 2.53 -6.34 6.13
C PHE A 28 1.01 -6.24 6.01
N VAL A 29 0.42 -7.02 5.10
CA VAL A 29 -1.03 -7.06 4.89
C VAL A 29 -1.75 -7.42 6.18
N GLU A 30 -1.28 -8.45 6.88
CA GLU A 30 -1.90 -8.92 8.11
C GLU A 30 -1.87 -7.84 9.20
N ASN A 31 -0.77 -7.10 9.34
CA ASN A 31 -0.69 -5.97 10.27
C ASN A 31 -1.64 -4.84 9.89
N ALA A 32 -1.73 -4.49 8.60
CA ALA A 32 -2.67 -3.46 8.13
C ALA A 32 -4.13 -3.86 8.41
N VAL A 33 -4.51 -5.09 8.08
CA VAL A 33 -5.86 -5.63 8.34
C VAL A 33 -6.15 -5.64 9.84
N ASN A 34 -5.22 -6.13 10.68
CA ASN A 34 -5.41 -6.16 12.12
C ASN A 34 -5.56 -4.75 12.71
N TRP A 35 -4.79 -3.79 12.22
CA TRP A 35 -4.92 -2.40 12.65
C TRP A 35 -6.29 -1.83 12.28
N ILE A 36 -6.76 -2.01 11.04
CA ILE A 36 -8.10 -1.55 10.62
C ILE A 36 -9.20 -2.21 11.45
N MET A 37 -9.13 -3.52 11.66
CA MET A 37 -10.12 -4.26 12.45
C MET A 37 -10.12 -3.88 13.93
N THR A 38 -9.03 -3.28 14.44
CA THR A 38 -8.93 -2.87 15.85
C THR A 38 -9.32 -1.41 16.03
N GLU A 39 -8.76 -0.52 15.19
CA GLU A 39 -8.83 0.93 15.37
C GLU A 39 -9.91 1.59 14.50
N CYS A 40 -10.38 0.91 13.46
CA CYS A 40 -11.31 1.44 12.46
C CYS A 40 -12.46 0.47 12.13
N HIS A 41 -12.82 -0.38 13.11
CA HIS A 41 -13.77 -1.48 12.90
C HIS A 41 -15.17 -1.02 12.44
N ASP A 42 -15.58 0.17 12.86
CA ASP A 42 -16.86 0.83 12.60
C ASP A 42 -16.74 2.01 11.61
N ALA A 43 -15.54 2.23 11.06
CA ALA A 43 -15.34 3.30 10.09
C ALA A 43 -16.08 2.97 8.78
N ASP A 44 -16.89 3.93 8.31
CA ASP A 44 -17.51 3.87 6.98
C ASP A 44 -16.47 3.91 5.86
N TYR A 45 -15.31 4.52 6.14
CA TYR A 45 -14.28 4.78 5.16
C TYR A 45 -12.88 4.76 5.78
N VAL A 46 -11.96 4.01 5.16
CA VAL A 46 -10.53 4.02 5.51
C VAL A 46 -9.71 4.27 4.25
N ASN A 47 -8.79 5.22 4.31
CA ASN A 47 -7.85 5.49 3.23
C ASN A 47 -6.44 4.99 3.57
N ILE A 48 -5.78 4.34 2.61
CA ILE A 48 -4.35 3.99 2.68
C ILE A 48 -3.64 4.70 1.52
N TRP A 49 -2.57 5.45 1.83
CA TRP A 49 -1.88 6.30 0.87
C TRP A 49 -0.53 5.70 0.48
N SER A 50 -0.12 5.92 -0.77
CA SER A 50 1.26 5.62 -1.20
C SER A 50 2.27 6.53 -0.53
N ALA A 51 3.55 6.18 -0.64
CA ALA A 51 4.61 7.03 -0.13
C ALA A 51 4.58 8.40 -0.82
N ASP A 52 4.74 9.47 -0.05
CA ASP A 52 4.87 10.86 -0.52
C ASP A 52 6.29 11.10 -1.10
N THR A 53 6.64 10.36 -2.15
CA THR A 53 7.90 10.53 -2.88
C THR A 53 7.66 10.45 -4.39
N MET A 54 8.34 11.32 -5.15
CA MET A 54 8.23 11.36 -6.62
C MET A 54 8.74 10.08 -7.29
N GLN A 55 9.70 9.41 -6.66
CA GLN A 55 10.29 8.18 -7.15
C GLN A 55 10.19 7.16 -6.03
N ILE A 56 9.17 6.31 -6.10
CA ILE A 56 9.02 5.22 -5.15
C ILE A 56 10.08 4.18 -5.52
N ALA A 57 11.15 4.16 -4.74
CA ALA A 57 12.22 3.19 -4.92
C ALA A 57 11.69 1.82 -4.49
N LEU A 58 11.15 1.05 -5.43
CA LEU A 58 10.79 -0.34 -5.19
C LEU A 58 12.06 -1.14 -4.82
N CYS A 59 11.87 -2.26 -4.11
CA CYS A 59 12.95 -3.17 -3.76
C CYS A 59 13.75 -3.59 -5.02
N GLN A 60 15.07 -3.38 -4.99
CA GLN A 60 15.98 -3.63 -6.12
C GLN A 60 16.68 -4.99 -6.07
N CYS A 61 16.23 -5.92 -5.21
CA CYS A 61 16.84 -7.25 -5.21
C CYS A 61 16.60 -7.95 -6.56
N ASN A 62 17.54 -8.81 -7.00
CA ASN A 62 17.46 -9.45 -8.32
C ASN A 62 16.10 -10.10 -8.61
N ARG A 63 15.48 -10.75 -7.62
CA ARG A 63 14.15 -11.36 -7.78
C ARG A 63 13.04 -10.33 -8.01
N CYS A 64 13.10 -9.20 -7.31
CA CYS A 64 12.18 -8.10 -7.54
C CYS A 64 12.46 -7.50 -8.91
N VAL A 65 13.70 -7.11 -9.23
CA VAL A 65 14.04 -6.53 -10.54
C VAL A 65 13.60 -7.44 -11.69
N THR A 66 13.87 -8.75 -11.65
CA THR A 66 13.39 -9.68 -12.68
C THR A 66 11.86 -9.74 -12.76
N ARG A 67 11.15 -9.65 -11.63
CA ARG A 67 9.68 -9.67 -11.62
C ARG A 67 9.07 -8.33 -12.05
N PHE A 68 9.72 -7.21 -11.74
CA PHE A 68 9.25 -5.85 -12.05
C PHE A 68 9.66 -5.38 -13.45
N SER A 69 10.78 -5.84 -14.00
CA SER A 69 11.20 -5.43 -15.34
C SER A 69 10.54 -6.22 -16.47
N THR A 70 9.95 -7.40 -16.18
CA THR A 70 9.41 -8.30 -17.23
C THR A 70 8.16 -9.09 -16.81
N GLY A 71 7.52 -8.80 -15.67
CA GLY A 71 6.42 -9.61 -15.12
C GLY A 71 5.15 -8.81 -14.79
N ASP A 72 4.25 -9.42 -14.02
CA ASP A 72 2.88 -8.93 -13.74
C ASP A 72 2.78 -7.69 -12.83
N TYR A 73 3.89 -7.03 -12.52
CA TYR A 73 3.91 -5.88 -11.62
C TYR A 73 5.03 -4.98 -12.11
N GLN A 74 4.80 -4.07 -13.06
CA GLN A 74 5.91 -3.27 -13.61
C GLN A 74 6.01 -1.89 -12.96
N HIS A 75 4.88 -1.37 -12.50
CA HIS A 75 4.81 -0.02 -11.96
C HIS A 75 4.59 -0.04 -10.45
N ALA A 76 5.05 1.02 -9.76
CA ALA A 76 4.75 1.20 -8.34
C ALA A 76 3.23 1.22 -8.08
N THR A 77 2.44 1.67 -9.05
CA THR A 77 0.98 1.58 -9.00
C THR A 77 0.45 0.15 -8.94
N ASP A 78 0.97 -0.77 -9.77
CA ASP A 78 0.60 -2.19 -9.70
C ASP A 78 0.93 -2.79 -8.32
N TRP A 79 2.07 -2.38 -7.75
CA TRP A 79 2.51 -2.76 -6.41
C TRP A 79 1.53 -2.33 -5.32
N TYR A 80 1.17 -1.04 -5.30
CA TYR A 80 0.19 -0.53 -4.33
C TYR A 80 -1.17 -1.17 -4.50
N LEU A 81 -1.64 -1.31 -5.73
CA LEU A 81 -2.95 -1.88 -6.01
C LEU A 81 -3.01 -3.35 -5.57
N HIS A 82 -1.94 -4.11 -5.77
CA HIS A 82 -1.85 -5.49 -5.28
C HIS A 82 -1.97 -5.58 -3.76
N VAL A 83 -1.24 -4.71 -3.03
CA VAL A 83 -1.34 -4.62 -1.56
C VAL A 83 -2.77 -4.29 -1.14
N GLN A 84 -3.38 -3.29 -1.77
CA GLN A 84 -4.72 -2.80 -1.43
C GLN A 84 -5.79 -3.87 -1.68
N ASN A 85 -5.72 -4.56 -2.82
CA ASN A 85 -6.61 -5.68 -3.13
C ASN A 85 -6.50 -6.78 -2.08
N GLU A 86 -5.29 -7.13 -1.66
CA GLU A 86 -5.09 -8.18 -0.67
C GLU A 86 -5.60 -7.75 0.72
N VAL A 87 -5.36 -6.49 1.12
CA VAL A 87 -5.95 -5.94 2.36
C VAL A 87 -7.48 -5.97 2.28
N ARG A 88 -8.07 -5.51 1.16
CA ARG A 88 -9.53 -5.54 0.95
C ARG A 88 -10.08 -6.96 1.03
N ARG A 89 -9.43 -7.92 0.37
CA ARG A 89 -9.82 -9.33 0.35
C ARG A 89 -9.90 -9.88 1.78
N ARG A 90 -8.88 -9.64 2.61
CA ARG A 90 -8.86 -10.11 4.01
C ARG A 90 -9.84 -9.36 4.92
N LEU A 91 -10.11 -8.08 4.65
CA LEU A 91 -11.16 -7.32 5.34
C LEU A 91 -12.55 -7.89 5.01
N ASN A 92 -12.81 -8.23 3.73
CA ASN A 92 -14.04 -8.90 3.30
C ASN A 92 -14.23 -10.24 4.03
N GLU A 93 -13.19 -11.06 4.12
CA GLU A 93 -13.22 -12.35 4.86
C GLU A 93 -13.56 -12.18 6.35
N ARG A 94 -13.24 -11.02 6.92
CA ARG A 94 -13.53 -10.65 8.31
C ARG A 94 -14.82 -9.84 8.46
N ASN A 95 -15.62 -9.74 7.41
CA ASN A 95 -16.89 -9.02 7.37
C ASN A 95 -16.79 -7.52 7.69
N TRP A 96 -15.65 -6.86 7.43
CA TRP A 96 -15.57 -5.41 7.51
C TRP A 96 -16.38 -4.78 6.37
N ARG A 97 -17.18 -3.75 6.68
CA ARG A 97 -18.22 -3.22 5.76
C ARG A 97 -17.91 -1.84 5.17
N GLY A 98 -16.87 -1.17 5.64
CA GLY A 98 -16.49 0.15 5.13
C GLY A 98 -15.94 0.11 3.70
N VAL A 99 -15.64 1.29 3.17
CA VAL A 99 -14.98 1.48 1.88
C VAL A 99 -13.47 1.63 2.10
N LEU A 100 -12.68 0.88 1.34
CA LEU A 100 -11.22 1.02 1.35
C LEU A 100 -10.80 1.94 0.20
N GLY A 101 -10.41 3.16 0.52
CA GLY A 101 -9.90 4.12 -0.45
C GLY A 101 -8.40 3.97 -0.67
N TRP A 102 -7.98 3.95 -1.93
CA TRP A 102 -6.60 4.14 -2.32
C TRP A 102 -6.43 5.50 -2.98
N ILE A 103 -5.50 6.30 -2.44
CA ILE A 103 -5.11 7.57 -3.05
C ILE A 103 -3.82 7.36 -3.83
N ALA A 104 -3.91 7.45 -5.16
CA ALA A 104 -2.73 7.56 -6.02
C ALA A 104 -2.09 8.93 -5.84
N TYR A 105 -0.80 8.91 -5.49
CA TYR A 105 -0.01 10.09 -5.21
C TYR A 105 1.43 9.94 -5.71
N HIS A 106 2.00 11.03 -6.23
CA HIS A 106 3.38 11.20 -6.71
C HIS A 106 3.98 9.99 -7.43
N GLY A 107 4.63 9.07 -6.71
CA GLY A 107 5.27 7.90 -7.30
C GLY A 107 4.32 6.79 -7.76
N SER A 108 3.01 7.02 -7.78
CA SER A 108 1.99 6.12 -8.33
C SER A 108 1.06 6.82 -9.34
N GLU A 109 1.58 7.85 -10.04
CA GLU A 109 0.84 8.59 -11.06
C GLU A 109 0.61 7.80 -12.35
N GLU A 110 1.43 6.79 -12.63
CA GLU A 110 1.24 5.91 -13.78
C GLU A 110 0.04 4.99 -13.54
N PRO A 111 -0.85 4.79 -14.52
CA PRO A 111 -1.97 3.87 -14.37
C PRO A 111 -1.47 2.42 -14.17
N PRO A 112 -2.23 1.57 -13.46
CA PRO A 112 -1.88 0.15 -13.38
C PRO A 112 -1.97 -0.48 -14.77
N VAL A 113 -1.06 -1.39 -15.06
CA VAL A 113 -1.01 -2.10 -16.35
C VAL A 113 -1.38 -3.56 -16.20
N TYR A 114 -1.08 -4.15 -15.05
CA TYR A 114 -1.17 -5.60 -14.83
C TYR A 114 -2.10 -6.00 -13.70
N VAL A 115 -2.33 -5.10 -12.74
CA VAL A 115 -3.21 -5.35 -11.60
C VAL A 115 -4.50 -4.58 -11.78
N ASN A 116 -5.64 -5.28 -11.74
CA ASN A 116 -6.96 -4.66 -11.74
C ASN A 116 -7.46 -4.47 -10.30
N LEU A 117 -8.39 -3.56 -10.09
CA LEU A 117 -9.10 -3.44 -8.81
C LEU A 117 -9.85 -4.74 -8.49
N LEU A 118 -9.80 -5.15 -7.22
CA LEU A 118 -10.61 -6.27 -6.72
C LEU A 118 -12.10 -5.97 -6.92
N ASP A 119 -12.87 -6.97 -7.37
CA ASP A 119 -14.32 -6.88 -7.60
C ASP A 119 -14.71 -5.65 -8.46
N GLU A 120 -13.88 -5.30 -9.44
CA GLU A 120 -14.07 -4.15 -10.33
C GLU A 120 -14.20 -2.81 -9.58
N GLY A 121 -13.73 -2.73 -8.33
CA GLY A 121 -13.80 -1.53 -7.50
C GLY A 121 -15.09 -1.38 -6.71
N GLY A 122 -16.01 -2.36 -6.69
CA GLY A 122 -17.33 -2.22 -6.05
C GLY A 122 -17.32 -1.87 -4.55
N SER A 123 -16.18 -2.00 -3.87
CA SER A 123 -15.98 -1.59 -2.47
C SER A 123 -14.59 -0.96 -2.23
N MET A 124 -13.99 -0.47 -3.31
CA MET A 124 -12.71 0.21 -3.30
C MET A 124 -12.84 1.51 -4.08
N ASP A 125 -12.48 2.60 -3.42
CA ASP A 125 -12.45 3.90 -4.07
C ASP A 125 -11.03 4.18 -4.57
N PHE A 126 -10.95 4.67 -5.80
CA PHE A 126 -9.71 5.18 -6.38
C PHE A 126 -9.75 6.72 -6.40
N LEU A 127 -8.88 7.34 -5.61
CA LEU A 127 -8.73 8.78 -5.55
C LEU A 127 -7.41 9.17 -6.21
N TYR A 128 -7.46 10.11 -7.15
CA TYR A 128 -6.27 10.70 -7.73
C TYR A 128 -6.10 12.12 -7.18
N ALA A 129 -4.96 12.38 -6.53
CA ALA A 129 -4.67 13.67 -5.91
C ALA A 129 -3.50 14.37 -6.64
N PRO A 130 -3.72 14.96 -7.84
CA PRO A 130 -2.68 15.68 -8.54
C PRO A 130 -2.39 17.00 -7.84
N ARG A 131 -1.14 17.29 -7.49
CA ARG A 131 -0.72 18.67 -7.21
C ARG A 131 0.69 19.00 -7.69
N PRO A 132 0.87 20.17 -8.33
CA PRO A 132 2.11 20.92 -8.20
C PRO A 132 2.14 21.51 -6.78
N ARG A 133 3.24 21.32 -6.02
CA ARG A 133 3.42 22.01 -4.73
C ARG A 133 3.60 23.52 -4.96
N GLY A 134 2.50 24.24 -5.13
CA GLY A 134 2.43 25.69 -5.11
C GLY A 134 1.62 26.15 -3.90
N GLY A 135 2.28 26.77 -2.93
CA GLY A 135 1.69 27.67 -1.93
C GLY A 135 0.54 27.10 -1.08
N GLY A 136 0.90 26.49 0.06
CA GLY A 136 0.06 26.46 1.25
C GLY A 136 -1.22 25.64 1.16
N GLN A 137 -1.17 24.36 1.50
CA GLN A 137 -2.27 23.68 2.18
C GLN A 137 -1.73 22.73 3.24
N CYS A 138 -2.37 22.79 4.41
CA CYS A 138 -2.07 22.02 5.60
C CYS A 138 -2.02 20.52 5.26
N GLY A 139 -0.86 19.89 5.49
CA GLY A 139 -0.76 18.43 5.49
C GLY A 139 -1.62 17.81 6.59
N PRO A 140 -1.94 16.51 6.51
CA PRO A 140 -2.69 15.84 7.57
C PRO A 140 -1.93 15.93 8.89
N PHE A 141 -2.68 16.04 9.99
CA PHE A 141 -2.16 16.12 11.35
C PHE A 141 -1.13 15.02 11.64
N VAL A 142 0.08 15.42 12.02
CA VAL A 142 1.08 14.51 12.58
C VAL A 142 0.76 14.32 14.06
N PHE A 143 0.21 13.17 14.44
CA PHE A 143 0.18 12.78 15.85
C PHE A 143 1.57 12.34 16.28
N LYS A 144 2.25 13.21 17.03
CA LYS A 144 3.39 12.81 17.87
C LYS A 144 2.80 12.06 19.08
N ILE A 145 3.00 10.75 19.15
CA ILE A 145 2.83 10.04 20.42
C ILE A 145 4.18 10.12 21.14
N SER A 146 4.24 10.99 22.14
CA SER A 146 5.28 10.99 23.15
C SER A 146 4.80 10.18 24.35
N SER A 147 5.50 9.09 24.65
CA SER A 147 5.71 8.57 26.00
C SER A 147 6.92 7.65 25.99
#